data_AF-A0A947G3Q5-F1
#
_entry.id   AF-A0A947G3Q5-F1
#
_cell.length_a   1.000
_cell.length_b   1.000
_cell.length_c   1.000
_cell.angle_alpha   90.00
_cell.angle_beta   90.00
_cell.angle_gamma   90.00
#
_symmetry.space_group_name_H-M   'P 1'
#
loop_
_entity.id
_entity.type
_entity.pdbx_description
1 polymer ?
#
loop_
_entity_poly.entity_id
_entity_poly.type
_entity_poly.pdbx_seq_one_letter_code
_entity_poly.pdbx_strand_id
1 'polypeptide(L)'
;MPRQQLNLALAALHRELESGAEIEAEDRKALLQAVREIEDALSQDAPVDQPAAGGPLSRRITALIEDFETSHPKFAEILSSVSESLANLGI
;
A
#
# COMPACT_ATOMS: atom_id res chain seq x y z
N MET A 1 5.24 17.06 1.95
CA MET A 1 5.93 16.03 1.14
C MET A 1 5.47 14.57 1.35
N PRO A 2 4.76 14.14 2.42
CA PRO A 2 4.45 12.69 2.58
C PRO A 2 3.46 12.15 1.52
N ARG A 3 2.49 12.96 1.09
CA ARG A 3 1.52 12.61 0.03
C ARG A 3 2.19 12.39 -1.35
N GLN A 4 3.27 13.10 -1.64
CA GLN A 4 4.04 12.92 -2.88
C GLN A 4 4.84 11.61 -2.88
N GLN A 5 5.46 11.26 -1.74
CA GLN A 5 6.14 9.97 -1.57
C GLN A 5 5.18 8.80 -1.73
N LEU A 6 3.98 8.89 -1.14
CA LEU A 6 2.95 7.88 -1.29
C LEU A 6 2.55 7.68 -2.76
N ASN A 7 2.29 8.77 -3.50
CA ASN A 7 1.97 8.68 -4.93
C ASN A 7 3.11 8.06 -5.77
N LEU A 8 4.37 8.35 -5.43
CA LEU A 8 5.51 7.73 -6.10
C LEU A 8 5.60 6.23 -5.81
N ALA A 9 5.34 5.82 -4.57
CA ALA A 9 5.34 4.42 -4.18
C ALA A 9 4.19 3.64 -4.83
N LEU A 10 2.99 4.23 -4.91
CA LEU A 10 1.85 3.64 -5.63
C LEU A 10 2.12 3.52 -7.14
N ALA A 11 2.75 4.53 -7.75
CA ALA A 11 3.15 4.48 -9.15
C ALA A 11 4.20 3.39 -9.41
N ALA A 12 5.17 3.22 -8.49
CA ALA A 12 6.15 2.14 -8.57
C ALA A 12 5.48 0.77 -8.46
N LEU A 13 4.53 0.61 -7.54
CA LEU A 13 3.75 -0.61 -7.38
C LEU A 13 2.97 -0.95 -8.66
N HIS A 14 2.26 0.02 -9.23
CA HIS A 14 1.53 -0.15 -10.49
C HIS A 14 2.45 -0.60 -11.62
N ARG A 15 3.61 0.06 -11.76
CA ARG A 15 4.59 -0.28 -12.78
C ARG A 15 5.13 -1.70 -12.61
N GLU A 16 5.34 -2.15 -11.38
CA GLU A 16 5.80 -3.51 -11.12
C GLU A 16 4.72 -4.54 -11.47
N LEU A 17 3.45 -4.25 -11.16
CA LEU A 17 2.30 -5.07 -11.53
C LEU A 17 2.06 -5.13 -13.04
N GLU A 18 2.43 -4.08 -13.78
CA GLU A 18 2.36 -4.00 -15.24
C GLU A 18 3.59 -4.61 -15.92
N SER A 19 4.74 -4.61 -15.25
CA SER A 19 6.00 -5.15 -15.77
C SER A 19 5.99 -6.68 -15.94
N GLY A 20 4.87 -7.35 -15.65
CA GLY A 20 4.73 -8.79 -15.84
C GLY A 20 5.43 -9.60 -14.76
N ALA A 21 5.52 -9.08 -13.53
CA ALA A 21 5.95 -9.88 -12.40
C ALA A 21 5.13 -11.18 -12.33
N GLU A 22 5.80 -12.31 -12.21
CA GLU A 22 5.17 -13.62 -11.96
C GLU A 22 4.64 -13.64 -10.51
N ILE A 23 3.59 -12.88 -10.26
CA ILE A 23 2.81 -12.92 -9.03
C ILE A 23 1.51 -13.67 -9.30
N GLU A 24 0.96 -14.31 -8.28
CA GLU A 24 -0.30 -15.03 -8.43
C GLU A 24 -1.45 -14.04 -8.72
N ALA A 25 -2.49 -14.51 -9.40
CA ALA A 25 -3.63 -13.67 -9.75
C ALA A 25 -4.37 -13.15 -8.50
N GLU A 26 -4.36 -13.92 -7.41
CA GLU A 26 -4.93 -13.53 -6.12
C GLU A 26 -4.11 -12.41 -5.46
N ASP A 27 -2.79 -12.54 -5.45
CA ASP A 27 -1.84 -11.53 -4.95
C ASP A 27 -1.95 -10.22 -5.72
N ARG A 28 -2.00 -10.32 -7.06
CA ARG A 28 -2.20 -9.16 -7.94
C ARG A 28 -3.49 -8.43 -7.59
N LYS A 29 -4.57 -9.17 -7.34
CA LYS A 29 -5.86 -8.61 -6.96
C LYS A 29 -5.80 -7.96 -5.58
N ALA A 30 -5.13 -8.57 -4.61
CA ALA A 30 -4.95 -8.03 -3.27
C ALA A 30 -4.16 -6.71 -3.29
N LEU A 31 -3.07 -6.65 -4.05
CA LEU A 31 -2.25 -5.45 -4.24
C LEU A 31 -3.05 -4.32 -4.89
N LEU A 32 -3.78 -4.61 -5.98
CA LEU A 32 -4.63 -3.61 -6.64
C LEU A 32 -5.75 -3.12 -5.73
N GLN A 33 -6.32 -3.99 -4.90
CA GLN A 33 -7.33 -3.61 -3.93
C GLN A 33 -6.74 -2.67 -2.86
N ALA A 34 -5.56 -2.98 -2.33
CA ALA A 34 -4.87 -2.13 -1.36
C ALA A 34 -4.55 -0.74 -1.95
N VAL A 35 -4.06 -0.68 -3.19
CA VAL A 35 -3.82 0.59 -3.91
C VAL A 35 -5.10 1.43 -3.97
N ARG A 36 -6.21 0.82 -4.37
CA ARG A 36 -7.49 1.54 -4.50
C ARG A 36 -8.03 2.03 -3.15
N GLU A 37 -7.89 1.23 -2.09
CA GLU A 37 -8.28 1.63 -0.74
C GLU A 37 -7.44 2.81 -0.23
N ILE A 38 -6.15 2.83 -0.55
CA ILE A 38 -5.26 3.96 -0.24
C ILE A 38 -5.68 5.22 -1.02
N GLU A 39 -5.94 5.09 -2.33
CA GLU A 39 -6.36 6.22 -3.16
C GLU A 39 -7.70 6.81 -2.72
N ASP A 40 -8.63 5.96 -2.27
CA ASP A 40 -9.91 6.39 -1.71
C ASP A 40 -9.71 7.12 -0.38
N ALA A 41 -8.91 6.55 0.53
CA ALA A 41 -8.55 7.20 1.80
C ALA A 41 -7.80 8.53 1.60
N LEU A 42 -7.03 8.68 0.52
CA LEU A 42 -6.41 9.94 0.14
C LEU A 42 -7.38 10.93 -0.51
N SER A 43 -8.42 10.46 -1.20
CA SER A 43 -9.39 11.31 -1.90
C SER A 43 -10.46 11.83 -0.94
N GLN A 44 -10.79 11.05 0.09
CA GLN A 44 -11.63 11.49 1.18
C GLN A 44 -10.77 12.25 2.19
N ASP A 45 -10.71 13.58 2.10
CA ASP A 45 -10.38 14.50 3.21
C ASP A 45 -11.46 14.42 4.34
N ALA A 46 -12.05 13.24 4.55
CA ALA A 46 -13.08 13.01 5.53
C ALA A 46 -12.41 12.79 6.89
N PRO A 47 -12.90 13.44 7.97
CA PRO A 47 -12.40 13.18 9.30
C PRO A 47 -12.69 11.71 9.61
N VAL A 48 -11.66 10.88 9.56
CA VAL A 48 -11.70 9.52 10.06
C VAL A 48 -11.96 9.67 11.56
N ASP A 49 -13.20 9.39 11.97
CA ASP A 49 -13.51 9.12 13.37
C ASP A 49 -12.49 8.07 13.83
N GLN A 50 -11.58 8.52 14.71
CA GLN A 50 -10.34 7.83 15.06
C GLN A 50 -10.57 6.35 15.37
N PRO A 51 -9.60 5.51 15.02
CA PRO A 51 -8.82 4.97 16.13
C PRO A 51 -7.31 5.03 15.87
N ALA A 52 -6.59 5.23 16.97
CA ALA A 52 -5.15 5.09 17.15
C ALA A 52 -4.39 4.24 16.10
N ALA A 53 -3.23 4.76 15.68
CA ALA A 53 -2.08 4.04 15.12
C ALA A 53 -2.38 2.62 14.57
N GLY A 54 -2.70 2.54 13.28
CA GLY A 54 -2.85 1.27 12.56
C GLY A 54 -4.29 0.92 12.25
N GLY A 55 -4.96 1.74 11.43
CA GLY A 55 -6.29 1.45 10.89
C GLY A 55 -6.33 0.13 10.10
N PRO A 56 -7.54 -0.34 9.72
CA PRO A 56 -7.72 -1.61 9.00
C PRO A 56 -6.85 -1.73 7.74
N LEU A 57 -6.63 -0.60 7.06
CA LEU A 57 -5.78 -0.50 5.88
C LEU A 57 -4.30 -0.72 6.20
N SER A 58 -3.77 -0.06 7.23
CA SER A 58 -2.37 -0.20 7.65
C SER A 58 -2.04 -1.65 8.02
N ARG A 59 -2.91 -2.34 8.79
CA ARG A 59 -2.71 -3.76 9.11
C ARG A 59 -2.70 -4.65 7.88
N ARG A 60 -3.57 -4.35 6.91
CA ARG A 60 -3.63 -5.12 5.67
C ARG A 60 -2.35 -4.97 4.85
N ILE A 61 -1.82 -3.75 4.77
CA ILE A 61 -0.55 -3.49 4.08
C ILE A 61 0.59 -4.20 4.81
N THR A 62 0.65 -4.17 6.14
CA THR A 62 1.64 -4.94 6.91
C THR A 62 1.58 -6.43 6.62
N ALA A 63 0.38 -7.02 6.60
CA ALA A 63 0.22 -8.44 6.27
C ALA A 63 0.70 -8.77 4.84
N LEU A 64 0.43 -7.88 3.87
CA LEU A 64 0.95 -8.04 2.51
C LEU A 64 2.49 -7.94 2.48
N ILE A 65 3.10 -7.02 3.24
CA ILE A 65 4.57 -6.91 3.33
C ILE A 65 5.16 -8.23 3.83
N GLU A 66 4.62 -8.80 4.89
CA GLU A 66 5.09 -10.07 5.48
C GLU A 66 4.97 -11.23 4.49
N ASP A 67 3.87 -11.28 3.74
CA ASP A 67 3.62 -12.33 2.74
C ASP A 67 4.57 -12.20 1.52
N PHE A 68 4.79 -10.97 1.06
CA PHE A 68 5.67 -10.68 -0.06
C PHE A 68 7.16 -10.63 0.29
N GLU A 69 7.55 -10.55 1.57
CA GLU A 69 8.95 -10.44 1.99
C GLU A 69 9.81 -11.60 1.49
N THR A 70 9.23 -12.80 1.43
CA THR A 70 9.93 -14.02 1.00
C THR A 70 9.77 -14.29 -0.50
N SER A 71 8.53 -14.15 -1.01
CA SER A 71 8.20 -14.53 -2.40
C SER A 71 8.52 -13.43 -3.40
N HIS A 72 8.34 -12.17 -3.00
CA HIS A 72 8.35 -11.01 -3.89
C HIS A 72 8.98 -9.78 -3.19
N PRO A 73 10.28 -9.81 -2.84
CA PRO A 73 10.92 -8.82 -1.97
C PRO A 73 10.81 -7.39 -2.51
N LYS A 74 10.77 -7.22 -3.83
CA LYS A 74 10.60 -5.91 -4.48
C LYS A 74 9.22 -5.29 -4.19
N PHE A 75 8.17 -6.11 -4.11
CA PHE A 75 6.85 -5.66 -3.73
C PHE A 75 6.79 -5.31 -2.24
N ALA A 76 7.43 -6.12 -1.39
CA ALA A 76 7.53 -5.85 0.04
C ALA A 76 8.23 -4.50 0.31
N GLU A 77 9.33 -4.18 -0.39
CA GLU A 77 9.99 -2.87 -0.28
C GLU A 77 9.07 -1.70 -0.64
N ILE A 78 8.35 -1.82 -1.77
CA ILE A 78 7.42 -0.78 -2.21
C ILE A 78 6.28 -0.60 -1.19
N LEU A 79 5.68 -1.70 -0.74
CA LEU A 79 4.61 -1.67 0.26
C LEU A 79 5.08 -1.11 1.61
N SER A 80 6.32 -1.38 2.01
CA SER A 80 6.91 -0.80 3.22
C SER A 80 7.00 0.72 3.12
N SER A 81 7.44 1.25 1.97
CA SER A 81 7.45 2.69 1.70
C SER A 81 6.03 3.30 1.70
N VAL A 82 5.04 2.58 1.17
CA VAL A 82 3.62 2.96 1.24
C VAL A 82 3.15 3.03 2.70
N SER A 83 3.41 1.99 3.49
CA SER A 83 3.03 1.90 4.90
C SER A 83 3.62 3.03 5.73
N GLU A 84 4.91 3.32 5.56
CA GLU A 84 5.58 4.44 6.24
C GLU A 84 4.98 5.80 5.84
N SER A 85 4.65 5.96 4.55
CA SER A 85 4.02 7.19 4.06
C SER A 85 2.61 7.37 4.63
N LEU A 86 1.83 6.30 4.77
CA LEU A 86 0.49 6.33 5.38
C LEU A 86 0.57 6.65 6.88
N ALA A 87 1.49 6.01 7.61
CA ALA A 87 1.74 6.32 9.01
C ALA A 87 2.12 7.80 9.21
N ASN A 88 2.94 8.36 8.32
CA ASN A 88 3.31 9.77 8.33
C ASN A 88 2.14 10.72 7.98
N LEU A 89 1.11 10.23 7.30
CA LEU A 89 -0.12 10.97 7.02
C LEU A 89 -1.15 10.82 8.15
N GLY A 90 -0.92 9.92 9.10
CA GLY A 90 -1.84 9.63 10.21
C GLY A 90 -3.08 8.82 9.79
N ILE A 91 -2.95 8.00 8.73
CA ILE A 91 -4.02 7.18 8.13
C ILE A 91 -3.71 5.69 8.35
#